data_AF-A0A3S4YS77-F1
#
_entry.id   AF-A0A3S4YS77-F1
#
_cell.length_a   1.000
_cell.length_b   1.000
_cell.length_c   1.000
_cell.angle_alpha   90.00
_cell.angle_beta   90.00
_cell.angle_gamma   90.00
#
_symmetry.space_group_name_H-M   'P 1'
#
loop_
_entity.id
_entity.type
_entity.pdbx_description
1 polymer ?
#
loop_
_entity_poly.entity_id
_entity_poly.type
_entity_poly.pdbx_seq_one_letter_code
_entity_poly.pdbx_strand_id
1 'polypeptide(L)'
;MASIITGLFKSQSQAGNLSTDLQNAGFQDSDFIIYLHDEEVTKEIKTSIWQYFFKDKTKLEDDSLVVSVKVKTADQIEKAKKVFAFHHCIHQNYFENIKFSDALSLDYLKRIVSLRAKAEIYKSPRLHYRGQSTGMNAEVLFGNSKVD
;
A
#
# COMPACT_ATOMS: atom_id res chain seq x y z
N MET A 1 18.51 -11.44 3.66
CA MET A 1 17.36 -10.63 3.21
C MET A 1 16.09 -11.26 3.75
N ALA A 2 15.07 -10.47 4.08
CA ALA A 2 13.83 -10.98 4.66
C ALA A 2 12.62 -10.36 3.94
N SER A 3 11.52 -11.11 3.94
CA SER A 3 10.22 -10.58 3.55
C SER A 3 9.50 -10.11 4.82
N ILE A 4 8.81 -8.98 4.73
CA ILE A 4 8.15 -8.33 5.86
C ILE A 4 6.72 -8.01 5.46
N ILE A 5 5.77 -8.38 6.32
CA ILE A 5 4.37 -8.03 6.21
C ILE A 5 4.06 -7.00 7.27
N THR A 6 3.49 -5.87 6.89
CA THR A 6 3.11 -4.82 7.82
C THR A 6 1.61 -4.68 7.85
N GLY A 7 1.02 -4.69 9.04
CA GLY A 7 -0.40 -4.44 9.28
C GLY A 7 -0.62 -3.12 10.02
N LEU A 8 -1.66 -2.39 9.62
CA LEU A 8 -2.16 -1.21 10.31
C LEU A 8 -3.46 -1.56 11.03
N PHE A 9 -3.55 -1.21 12.31
CA PHE A 9 -4.70 -1.46 13.16
C PHE A 9 -5.22 -0.16 13.76
N LYS A 10 -6.49 -0.19 14.18
CA LYS A 10 -7.21 1.00 14.65
C LYS A 10 -6.73 1.49 16.02
N SER A 11 -6.31 0.58 16.89
CA SER A 11 -6.00 0.90 18.29
C SER A 11 -4.78 0.13 18.81
N GLN A 12 -3.91 0.82 19.56
CA GLN A 12 -2.79 0.23 20.29
C GLN A 12 -3.22 -0.74 21.40
N SER A 13 -4.46 -0.64 21.90
CA SER A 13 -5.00 -1.59 22.88
C SER A 13 -5.06 -3.03 22.35
N GLN A 14 -5.04 -3.23 21.03
CA GLN A 14 -5.03 -4.55 20.41
C GLN A 14 -3.62 -5.19 20.39
N ALA A 15 -2.57 -4.44 20.72
CA ALA A 15 -1.19 -4.91 20.62
C ALA A 15 -0.92 -6.19 21.42
N GLY A 16 -1.42 -6.28 22.66
CA GLY A 16 -1.20 -7.44 23.53
C GLY A 16 -1.89 -8.72 23.02
N ASN A 17 -3.12 -8.59 22.50
CA ASN A 17 -3.82 -9.72 21.91
C ASN A 17 -3.16 -10.15 20.59
N LEU A 18 -2.75 -9.18 19.77
CA LEU A 18 -2.06 -9.43 18.50
C LEU A 18 -0.70 -10.12 18.71
N SER A 19 0.10 -9.69 19.69
CA SER A 19 1.38 -10.35 20.00
C SER A 19 1.15 -11.80 20.43
N THR A 20 0.13 -12.04 21.24
CA THR A 20 -0.20 -13.39 21.72
C THR A 20 -0.63 -14.28 20.57
N ASP A 21 -1.46 -13.79 19.65
CA ASP A 21 -1.91 -14.56 18.49
C ASP A 21 -0.79 -14.79 17.46
N LEU A 22 0.15 -13.85 17.32
CA LEU A 22 1.36 -14.05 16.52
C LEU A 22 2.25 -15.12 17.14
N GLN A 23 2.45 -15.11 18.45
CA GLN A 23 3.20 -16.16 19.15
C GLN A 23 2.52 -17.53 19.00
N ASN A 24 1.20 -17.60 19.16
CA ASN A 24 0.41 -18.82 18.96
C ASN A 24 0.48 -19.34 17.51
N ALA A 25 0.60 -18.44 16.53
CA ALA A 25 0.80 -18.79 15.13
C ALA A 25 2.22 -19.34 14.83
N GLY A 26 3.15 -19.21 15.78
CA GLY A 26 4.52 -19.70 15.70
C GLY A 26 5.55 -18.62 15.34
N PHE A 27 5.24 -17.34 15.52
CA PHE A 27 6.20 -16.24 15.39
C PHE A 27 6.89 -15.98 16.73
N GLN A 28 8.22 -15.84 16.73
CA GLN A 28 8.95 -15.43 17.93
C GLN A 28 8.92 -13.91 18.09
N ASP A 29 9.21 -13.41 19.30
CA ASP A 29 9.29 -11.96 19.55
C ASP A 29 10.34 -11.27 18.68
N SER A 30 11.38 -11.98 18.26
CA SER A 30 12.39 -11.46 17.32
C SER A 30 11.93 -11.40 15.85
N ASP A 31 10.78 -12.01 15.55
CA ASP A 31 10.21 -12.04 14.20
C ASP A 31 9.16 -10.97 13.98
N PHE A 32 8.75 -10.19 14.99
CA PHE A 32 7.81 -9.10 14.79
C PHE A 32 8.17 -7.84 15.59
N ILE A 33 7.69 -6.70 15.11
CA ILE A 33 7.95 -5.39 15.68
C ILE A 33 6.60 -4.69 15.82
N ILE A 34 6.27 -4.31 17.04
CA ILE A 34 5.08 -3.53 17.37
C ILE A 34 5.55 -2.10 17.61
N TYR A 35 5.06 -1.16 16.81
CA TYR A 35 5.39 0.26 16.98
C TYR A 35 4.35 0.88 17.89
N LEU A 36 4.75 1.11 19.13
CA LEU A 36 3.95 1.85 20.11
C LEU A 36 4.35 3.33 20.09
N HIS A 37 3.37 4.20 20.31
CA HIS A 37 3.60 5.63 20.50
C HIS A 37 3.35 5.99 21.97
N ASP A 38 4.36 6.54 22.65
CA ASP A 38 4.29 6.97 24.06
C ASP A 38 3.57 8.30 24.26
N GLU A 39 3.39 9.10 23.20
CA GLU A 39 2.78 10.43 23.29
C GLU A 39 1.29 10.37 22.95
N GLU A 40 0.45 10.89 23.85
CA GLU A 40 -0.95 11.21 23.56
C GLU A 40 -0.99 12.06 22.30
N VAL A 41 -1.52 11.52 21.20
CA VAL A 41 -1.52 12.24 19.95
C VAL A 41 -2.43 13.46 20.08
N THR A 42 -1.81 14.62 20.27
CA THR A 42 -2.50 15.90 20.24
C THR A 42 -3.16 16.06 18.88
N LYS A 43 -4.49 16.28 18.91
CA LYS A 43 -5.46 16.18 17.82
C LYS A 43 -5.22 17.11 16.62
N GLU A 44 -4.09 17.82 16.55
CA GLU A 44 -3.85 18.91 15.61
C GLU A 44 -2.90 18.58 14.44
N ILE A 45 -2.14 17.48 14.48
CA ILE A 45 -1.15 17.21 13.41
C ILE A 45 -1.67 16.24 12.32
N LYS A 46 -2.86 15.64 12.48
CA LYS A 46 -3.33 14.54 11.63
C LYS A 46 -4.18 14.95 10.43
N THR A 47 -3.61 15.73 9.51
CA THR A 47 -4.23 15.86 8.16
C THR A 47 -3.29 15.61 7.00
N SER A 48 -1.98 15.89 7.09
CA SER A 48 -1.21 15.99 5.83
C SER A 48 -0.54 14.69 5.37
N ILE A 49 -0.12 13.81 6.28
CA ILE A 49 0.78 12.71 5.90
C ILE A 49 0.01 11.43 5.58
N TRP A 50 -0.99 11.08 6.40
CA TRP A 50 -1.77 9.83 6.25
C TRP A 50 -2.88 9.91 5.19
N GLN A 51 -3.45 11.09 4.99
CA GLN A 51 -4.44 11.36 3.94
C GLN A 51 -3.81 11.24 2.54
N TYR A 52 -2.51 11.56 2.43
CA TYR A 52 -1.74 11.44 1.20
C TYR A 52 -1.41 9.98 0.84
N PHE A 53 -1.19 9.11 1.84
CA PHE A 53 -0.88 7.69 1.60
C PHE A 53 -2.09 6.85 1.20
N PHE A 54 -3.26 7.09 1.78
CA PHE A 54 -4.37 6.13 1.70
C PHE A 54 -5.60 6.62 0.92
N LYS A 55 -5.66 7.90 0.53
CA LYS A 55 -6.84 8.53 -0.10
C LYS A 55 -8.17 8.29 0.65
N ASP A 56 -8.10 7.83 1.89
CA ASP A 56 -9.27 7.51 2.70
C ASP A 56 -9.56 8.67 3.66
N LYS A 57 -10.83 9.07 3.75
CA LYS A 57 -11.29 10.25 4.50
C LYS A 57 -11.72 9.91 5.92
N THR A 58 -11.33 8.73 6.41
CA THR A 58 -11.69 8.27 7.75
C THR A 58 -10.89 9.05 8.80
N LYS A 59 -11.59 9.90 9.57
CA LYS A 59 -11.04 10.53 10.77
C LYS A 59 -10.76 9.40 11.77
N LEU A 60 -9.52 8.96 11.88
CA LEU A 60 -9.09 7.99 12.88
C LEU A 60 -8.91 8.75 14.20
N GLU A 61 -9.51 8.25 15.27
CA GLU A 61 -9.20 8.64 16.65
C GLU A 61 -7.89 7.94 17.02
N ASP A 62 -6.97 8.69 17.62
CA ASP A 62 -5.58 8.65 17.18
C ASP A 62 -4.63 7.65 17.84
N ASP A 63 -5.08 6.42 18.11
CA ASP A 63 -4.23 5.32 18.62
C ASP A 63 -3.89 4.28 17.54
N SER A 64 -3.52 4.71 16.33
CA SER A 64 -3.18 3.77 15.25
C SER A 64 -1.97 2.91 15.62
N LEU A 65 -2.09 1.59 15.47
CA LEU A 65 -1.03 0.64 15.76
C LEU A 65 -0.45 0.08 14.46
N VAL A 66 0.87 0.10 14.34
CA VAL A 66 1.58 -0.55 13.23
C VAL A 66 2.29 -1.78 13.77
N VAL A 67 2.19 -2.90 13.05
CA VAL A 67 2.93 -4.12 13.35
C VAL A 67 3.60 -4.66 12.11
N SER A 68 4.89 -4.94 12.20
CA SER A 68 5.70 -5.53 11.14
C SER A 68 6.11 -6.94 11.52
N VAL A 69 5.77 -7.93 10.71
CA VAL A 69 6.11 -9.35 10.92
C VAL A 69 7.05 -9.80 9.82
N LYS A 70 8.17 -10.40 10.22
CA LYS A 70 9.13 -11.05 9.35
C LYS A 70 8.62 -12.43 8.97
N VAL A 71 8.63 -12.70 7.68
CA VAL A 71 8.17 -13.96 7.10
C VAL A 71 9.26 -14.53 6.19
N LYS A 72 9.44 -15.84 6.23
CA LYS A 72 10.41 -16.57 5.39
C LYS A 72 9.74 -17.58 4.47
N THR A 73 8.70 -18.26 4.97
CA THR A 73 8.00 -19.35 4.27
C THR A 73 6.61 -18.90 3.81
N ALA A 74 6.09 -19.47 2.72
CA ALA A 74 4.74 -19.22 2.24
C ALA A 74 3.67 -19.49 3.32
N ASP A 75 3.82 -20.55 4.12
CA ASP A 75 2.91 -20.88 5.21
C ASP A 75 2.85 -19.77 6.29
N GLN A 76 4.00 -19.13 6.57
CA GLN A 76 4.05 -18.02 7.52
C GLN A 76 3.32 -16.79 6.97
N ILE A 77 3.39 -16.56 5.66
CA ILE A 77 2.66 -15.46 5.01
C ILE A 77 1.15 -15.65 5.21
N GLU A 78 0.64 -16.86 4.99
CA GLU A 78 -0.78 -17.15 5.18
C GLU A 78 -1.22 -17.02 6.63
N LYS A 79 -0.42 -17.54 7.57
CA LYS A 79 -0.70 -17.41 9.01
C LYS A 79 -0.76 -15.95 9.45
N ALA A 80 0.23 -15.15 9.08
CA ALA A 80 0.26 -13.72 9.40
C ALA A 80 -0.96 -13.00 8.82
N LYS A 81 -1.33 -13.29 7.57
CA LYS A 81 -2.53 -12.73 6.93
C LYS A 81 -3.82 -13.12 7.67
N LYS A 82 -3.94 -14.37 8.13
CA LYS A 82 -5.09 -14.84 8.92
C LYS A 82 -5.21 -14.10 10.25
N VAL A 83 -4.09 -13.96 10.98
CA VAL A 83 -4.07 -13.18 12.24
C VAL A 83 -4.46 -11.73 11.98
N PHE A 84 -3.92 -11.10 10.94
CA PHE A 84 -4.25 -9.72 10.60
C PHE A 84 -5.71 -9.55 10.18
N ALA A 85 -6.28 -10.52 9.46
CA ALA A 85 -7.70 -10.52 9.10
C ALA A 85 -8.61 -10.65 10.33
N PHE A 86 -8.23 -11.49 11.30
CA PHE A 86 -8.98 -11.68 12.55
C PHE A 86 -9.06 -10.39 13.38
N HIS A 87 -7.96 -9.63 13.44
CA HIS A 87 -7.90 -8.37 14.20
C HIS A 87 -8.37 -7.13 13.44
N HIS A 88 -9.14 -7.29 12.35
CA HIS A 88 -9.66 -6.18 11.53
C HIS A 88 -8.57 -5.21 11.04
N CYS A 89 -7.49 -5.75 10.47
CA CYS A 89 -6.44 -4.94 9.88
C CYS A 89 -6.98 -3.99 8.80
N ILE A 90 -6.71 -2.69 8.95
CA ILE A 90 -7.15 -1.62 8.06
C ILE A 90 -6.38 -1.71 6.74
N HIS A 91 -5.07 -1.96 6.82
CA HIS A 91 -4.21 -1.99 5.66
C HIS A 91 -3.03 -2.94 5.84
N GLN A 92 -2.75 -3.73 4.79
CA GLN A 92 -1.65 -4.69 4.77
C GLN A 92 -0.69 -4.35 3.63
N ASN A 93 0.60 -4.28 3.94
CA ASN A 93 1.66 -4.16 2.94
C ASN A 93 2.63 -5.33 3.03
N TYR A 94 3.14 -5.72 1.87
CA TYR A 94 4.13 -6.79 1.73
C TYR A 94 5.38 -6.24 1.07
N PHE A 95 6.51 -6.44 1.74
CA PHE A 95 7.82 -6.03 1.28
C PHE A 95 8.74 -7.23 1.14
N GLU A 96 9.44 -7.30 0.03
CA GLU A 96 10.47 -8.32 -0.23
C GLU A 96 11.85 -7.68 -0.13
N ASN A 97 12.86 -8.50 0.17
CA ASN A 97 14.28 -8.12 0.14
C ASN A 97 14.67 -6.97 1.09
N ILE A 98 13.98 -6.81 2.21
CA ILE A 98 14.32 -5.82 3.23
C ILE A 98 15.21 -6.46 4.31
N LYS A 99 16.17 -5.68 4.86
CA LYS A 99 16.87 -6.07 6.09
C LYS A 99 15.97 -5.78 7.28
N PHE A 100 15.83 -6.76 8.18
CA PHE A 100 15.01 -6.60 9.38
C PHE A 100 15.52 -5.47 10.30
N SER A 101 16.83 -5.18 10.28
CA SER A 101 17.43 -4.03 10.97
C SER A 101 16.84 -2.70 10.52
N ASP A 102 16.62 -2.55 9.21
CA ASP A 102 16.17 -1.29 8.62
C ASP A 102 14.66 -1.13 8.84
N ALA A 103 13.95 -2.25 8.96
CA ALA A 103 12.53 -2.27 9.30
C ALA A 103 12.24 -1.76 10.71
N LEU A 104 13.17 -1.85 11.68
CA LEU A 104 13.03 -1.23 13.01
C LEU A 104 12.76 0.27 12.93
N SER A 105 13.24 0.95 11.88
CA SER A 105 12.93 2.34 11.64
C SER A 105 11.60 2.48 10.90
N LEU A 106 10.61 3.04 11.59
CA LEU A 106 9.32 3.37 10.99
C LEU A 106 9.48 4.38 9.83
N ASP A 107 10.47 5.27 9.91
CA ASP A 107 10.77 6.24 8.84
C ASP A 107 11.23 5.56 7.54
N TYR A 108 12.03 4.50 7.66
CA TYR A 108 12.45 3.71 6.51
C TYR A 108 11.27 3.06 5.80
N LEU A 109 10.35 2.45 6.56
CA LEU A 109 9.12 1.86 6.00
C LEU A 109 8.25 2.92 5.32
N LYS A 110 8.07 4.10 5.94
CA LYS A 110 7.35 5.24 5.33
C LYS A 110 7.95 5.64 3.98
N ARG A 111 9.27 5.74 3.91
CA ARG A 111 9.97 6.11 2.68
C ARG A 111 9.74 5.08 1.57
N ILE A 112 9.82 3.78 1.89
CA ILE A 112 9.58 2.72 0.90
C ILE A 112 8.16 2.76 0.36
N VAL A 113 7.15 2.86 1.24
CA VAL A 113 5.75 2.96 0.81
C VAL A 113 5.56 4.18 -0.07
N SER A 114 6.16 5.33 0.29
CA SER A 114 6.07 6.57 -0.49
C SER A 114 6.63 6.38 -1.89
N LEU A 115 7.80 5.73 -1.99
CA LEU A 115 8.45 5.46 -3.25
C LEU A 115 7.63 4.50 -4.11
N ARG A 116 7.03 3.47 -3.51
CA ARG A 116 6.16 2.52 -4.21
C ARG A 116 4.90 3.19 -4.74
N ALA A 117 4.21 3.97 -3.90
CA ALA A 117 3.02 4.73 -4.30
C ALA A 117 3.35 5.71 -5.44
N LYS A 118 4.47 6.42 -5.35
CA LYS A 118 4.95 7.32 -6.44
C LYS A 118 5.25 6.55 -7.73
N ALA A 119 5.89 5.39 -7.64
CA ALA A 119 6.19 4.55 -8.81
C ALA A 119 4.93 3.99 -9.47
N GLU A 120 3.90 3.63 -8.71
CA GLU A 120 2.62 3.15 -9.24
C GLU A 120 1.85 4.24 -9.99
N ILE A 121 1.86 5.48 -9.49
CA ILE A 121 1.23 6.64 -10.16
C ILE A 121 1.89 6.93 -11.51
N TYR A 122 3.20 6.70 -11.63
CA TYR A 122 3.97 7.01 -12.84
C TYR A 122 3.92 5.92 -13.93
N LYS A 123 3.12 4.85 -13.77
CA LYS A 123 2.88 3.90 -14.86
C LYS A 123 2.24 4.66 -16.02
N SER A 124 3.01 4.81 -17.11
CA SER A 124 2.65 5.63 -18.27
C SER A 124 1.23 5.32 -18.75
N PRO A 125 0.40 6.34 -19.06
CA PRO A 125 -0.97 6.14 -19.50
C PRO A 125 -1.01 5.22 -20.72
N ARG A 126 -2.04 4.38 -20.78
CA ARG A 126 -2.26 3.46 -21.90
C ARG A 126 -2.41 4.28 -23.18
N LEU A 127 -1.37 4.26 -24.03
CA LEU A 127 -1.41 4.91 -25.33
C LEU A 127 -2.40 4.16 -26.21
N HIS A 128 -3.59 4.71 -26.40
CA HIS A 128 -4.50 4.25 -27.44
C HIS A 128 -3.99 4.77 -28.79
N TYR A 129 -3.17 3.96 -29.47
CA TYR A 129 -2.85 4.18 -30.88
C TYR A 129 -4.15 4.04 -31.68
N ARG A 130 -4.72 5.16 -32.15
CA ARG A 130 -5.70 5.09 -33.24
C ARG A 130 -4.92 4.66 -34.48
N GLY A 131 -5.19 3.45 -34.97
CA GLY A 131 -4.66 3.01 -36.26
C GLY A 131 -4.99 4.05 -37.32
N GLN A 132 -4.00 4.44 -38.11
CA GLN A 132 -4.17 5.36 -39.23
C GLN A 132 -5.29 4.81 -40.13
N SER A 133 -6.38 5.56 -40.29
CA SER A 133 -7.36 5.24 -41.31
C SER A 133 -6.69 5.46 -42.66
N THR A 134 -6.56 4.36 -43.39
CA THR A 134 -6.26 4.26 -44.81
C THR A 134 -7.01 5.31 -45.63
N GLY A 135 -6.30 5.94 -46.56
CA GLY A 135 -6.88 6.46 -47.80
C GLY A 135 -6.91 7.98 -47.93
N MET A 136 -6.01 8.50 -48.77
CA MET A 136 -6.20 9.77 -49.46
C MET A 136 -7.52 9.73 -50.23
N ASN A 137 -8.51 10.52 -49.84
CA ASN A 137 -9.69 10.74 -50.68
C ASN A 137 -9.29 11.74 -51.78
N ALA A 138 -8.68 11.22 -52.85
CA ALA A 138 -8.30 11.97 -54.04
C ALA A 138 -9.46 12.04 -55.06
N GLU A 139 -10.65 12.42 -54.61
CA GLU A 139 -11.78 12.67 -55.50
C GLU A 139 -12.20 14.13 -55.38
N VAL A 140 -11.99 14.86 -56.48
CA VAL A 140 -12.40 16.26 -56.64
C VAL A 140 -13.31 16.33 -57.86
N LEU A 141 -14.61 16.52 -57.64
CA LEU A 141 -15.56 16.77 -58.72
C LEU A 141 -15.60 18.27 -59.02
N PHE A 142 -14.96 18.66 -60.13
CA PHE A 142 -15.04 20.01 -60.69
C PHE A 142 -15.77 20.00 -62.05
N GLY A 143 -16.82 20.81 -62.17
CA GLY A 143 -17.27 21.40 -63.45
C GLY A 143 -18.54 20.83 -64.10
N ASN A 144 -19.55 21.69 -64.23
CA ASN A 144 -20.82 21.49 -64.93
C ASN A 144 -20.65 21.24 -66.45
N SER A 145 -21.51 20.41 -67.04
CA SER A 145 -21.86 20.51 -68.47
C SER A 145 -23.38 20.57 -68.63
N LYS A 146 -23.84 21.63 -69.31
CA LYS A 146 -25.21 21.84 -69.80
C LYS A 146 -25.50 20.90 -70.99
N VAL A 147 -26.76 20.96 -71.46
CA VAL A 147 -27.25 20.67 -72.84
C VAL A 147 -27.74 19.21 -72.98
N ASP A 148 -28.99 18.86 -73.33
CA ASP A 148 -30.17 19.54 -73.91
C ASP A 148 -31.47 19.10 -73.21
#